data_AF-A0A1R3XDU4-F1
#
_entry.id   AF-A0A1R3XDU4-F1
#
_cell.length_a   1.000
_cell.length_b   1.000
_cell.length_c   1.000
_cell.angle_alpha   90.00
_cell.angle_beta   90.00
_cell.angle_gamma   90.00
#
_symmetry.space_group_name_H-M   'P 1'
#
loop_
_entity.id
_entity.type
_entity.pdbx_description
1 polymer ?
#
loop_
_entity_poly.entity_id
_entity_poly.type
_entity_poly.pdbx_seq_one_letter_code
_entity_poly.pdbx_strand_id
1 'polypeptide(L)'
;MYTWYVVDAEDPATVQRLRAAWKDAPIENLEVLDMILDTAKAQVIAYAPELPSDDEYPSRYVLAQLMQARTLWAAGQVTSAGTVGEGEYVFTPRPMDKTVRTIIRPEDGKPDVG
;
A
#
# COMPACT_ATOMS: atom_id res chain seq x y z
N MET A 1 -9.11 -10.45 -13.45
CA MET A 1 -9.50 -9.76 -12.20
C MET A 1 -8.48 -10.12 -11.12
N TYR A 2 -7.98 -9.14 -10.36
CA TYR A 2 -7.03 -9.40 -9.28
C TYR A 2 -7.67 -8.99 -7.95
N THR A 3 -7.63 -9.90 -6.97
CA THR A 3 -8.13 -9.63 -5.62
C THR A 3 -7.09 -8.84 -4.83
N TRP A 4 -7.53 -7.84 -4.06
CA TRP A 4 -6.69 -7.15 -3.08
C TRP A 4 -6.05 -8.10 -2.08
N TYR A 5 -4.94 -7.68 -1.49
CA TYR A 5 -4.40 -8.36 -0.31
C TYR A 5 -5.21 -7.94 0.91
N VAL A 6 -5.66 -8.93 1.67
CA VAL A 6 -6.40 -8.78 2.94
C VAL A 6 -5.81 -9.76 3.94
N VAL A 7 -6.05 -9.52 5.23
CA VAL A 7 -5.77 -10.48 6.30
C VAL A 7 -7.09 -10.91 6.89
N ASP A 8 -7.44 -12.17 6.66
CA ASP A 8 -8.62 -12.78 7.27
C ASP A 8 -8.15 -13.84 8.28
N ALA A 9 -8.60 -13.71 9.53
CA ALA A 9 -8.30 -14.68 10.58
C ALA A 9 -9.02 -16.02 10.36
N GLU A 10 -10.15 -16.01 9.65
CA GLU A 10 -10.94 -17.20 9.33
C GLU A 10 -10.42 -17.92 8.08
N ASP A 11 -9.67 -17.23 7.22
CA ASP A 11 -9.03 -17.80 6.03
C ASP A 11 -7.48 -17.66 6.05
N PRO A 12 -6.76 -18.67 6.56
CA PRO A 12 -5.29 -18.69 6.57
C PRO A 12 -4.64 -18.59 5.18
N ALA A 13 -5.36 -18.87 4.09
CA ALA A 13 -4.82 -18.77 2.74
C ALA A 13 -4.52 -17.31 2.37
N THR A 14 -5.27 -16.35 2.93
CA THR A 14 -5.02 -14.91 2.73
C THR A 14 -3.64 -14.51 3.24
N VAL A 15 -3.30 -14.95 4.46
CA VAL A 15 -1.99 -14.72 5.09
C VAL A 15 -0.87 -15.43 4.32
N GLN A 16 -1.10 -16.66 3.86
CA GLN A 16 -0.09 -17.39 3.05
C GLN A 16 0.19 -16.69 1.72
N ARG A 17 -0.86 -16.24 1.03
CA ARG A 17 -0.74 -15.47 -0.22
C ARG A 17 0.02 -14.17 0.01
N LEU A 18 -0.27 -13.46 1.11
CA LEU A 18 0.44 -12.24 1.47
C LEU A 18 1.90 -12.52 1.78
N ARG A 19 2.21 -13.57 2.55
CA ARG A 19 3.59 -13.96 2.90
C ARG A 19 4.40 -14.39 1.68
N ALA A 20 3.78 -15.07 0.72
CA ALA A 20 4.41 -15.42 -0.55
C ALA A 20 4.77 -14.16 -1.37
N ALA A 21 3.92 -13.14 -1.30
CA ALA A 21 4.14 -11.87 -2.00
C ALA A 21 5.05 -10.90 -1.23
N TRP A 22 5.06 -10.93 0.11
CA TRP A 22 5.83 -10.06 1.01
C TRP A 22 6.37 -10.88 2.18
N LYS A 23 7.62 -11.32 2.01
CA LYS A 23 8.30 -12.23 2.95
C LYS A 23 8.44 -11.67 4.37
N ASP A 24 8.67 -10.36 4.48
CA ASP A 24 8.93 -9.65 5.74
C ASP A 24 7.68 -8.94 6.29
N ALA A 25 6.49 -9.38 5.89
CA ALA A 25 5.24 -8.84 6.43
C ALA A 25 5.15 -9.11 7.94
N PRO A 26 4.64 -8.17 8.75
CA PRO A 26 4.46 -8.33 10.20
C PRO A 26 3.29 -9.27 10.55
N ILE A 27 3.39 -10.54 10.13
CA ILE A 27 2.36 -11.57 10.34
C ILE A 27 2.17 -11.93 11.82
N GLU A 28 3.09 -11.51 12.69
CA GLU A 28 2.98 -11.66 14.15
C GLU A 28 1.92 -10.72 14.75
N ASN A 29 1.59 -9.63 14.05
CA ASN A 29 0.54 -8.69 14.43
C ASN A 29 -0.43 -8.48 13.24
N LEU A 30 -1.38 -9.40 13.13
CA LEU A 30 -2.36 -9.42 12.04
C LEU A 30 -3.25 -8.18 12.00
N GLU A 31 -3.58 -7.60 13.15
CA GLU A 31 -4.38 -6.38 13.26
C GLU A 31 -3.66 -5.19 12.62
N VAL A 32 -2.39 -4.95 13.00
CA VAL A 32 -1.58 -3.89 12.40
C VAL A 32 -1.36 -4.13 10.91
N LEU A 33 -1.14 -5.39 10.51
CA LEU A 33 -0.99 -5.74 9.10
C LEU A 33 -2.24 -5.43 8.29
N ASP A 34 -3.42 -5.74 8.81
CA ASP A 34 -4.70 -5.42 8.17
C ASP A 34 -4.90 -3.90 8.03
N MET A 35 -4.66 -3.14 9.10
CA MET A 35 -4.73 -1.67 9.07
C MET A 35 -3.79 -1.05 8.02
N ILE A 36 -2.58 -1.59 7.87
CA ILE A 36 -1.62 -1.12 6.85
C ILE A 36 -2.15 -1.42 5.44
N LEU A 37 -2.70 -2.61 5.21
CA LEU A 37 -3.24 -3.01 3.90
C LEU A 37 -4.47 -2.21 3.51
N ASP A 38 -5.36 -1.92 4.46
CA ASP A 38 -6.55 -1.11 4.24
C ASP A 38 -6.17 0.35 3.97
N THR A 39 -5.26 0.92 4.77
CA THR A 39 -4.74 2.28 4.55
C THR A 39 -4.07 2.40 3.17
N ALA A 40 -3.26 1.42 2.79
CA ALA A 40 -2.62 1.39 1.47
C ALA A 40 -3.64 1.33 0.33
N LYS A 41 -4.68 0.49 0.47
CA LYS A 41 -5.78 0.40 -0.50
C LYS A 41 -6.51 1.73 -0.65
N ALA A 42 -6.87 2.37 0.46
CA ALA A 42 -7.55 3.67 0.46
C ALA A 42 -6.72 4.75 -0.26
N GLN A 43 -5.40 4.80 0.00
CA GLN A 43 -4.50 5.76 -0.66
C GLN A 43 -4.36 5.51 -2.16
N VAL A 44 -4.28 4.24 -2.59
CA VAL A 44 -4.23 3.87 -4.01
C VAL A 44 -5.50 4.28 -4.73
N ILE A 45 -6.66 4.00 -4.13
CA ILE A 45 -7.98 4.37 -4.68
C ILE A 45 -8.12 5.89 -4.76
N ALA A 46 -7.76 6.63 -3.71
CA ALA A 46 -7.87 8.09 -3.67
C ALA A 46 -6.99 8.79 -4.72
N TYR A 47 -5.89 8.15 -5.14
CA TYR A 47 -4.99 8.70 -6.16
C TYR A 47 -5.29 8.23 -7.59
N ALA A 48 -6.09 7.18 -7.76
CA ALA A 48 -6.42 6.65 -9.07
C ALA A 48 -7.27 7.63 -9.88
N PRO A 49 -6.93 7.93 -11.16
CA PRO A 49 -7.56 8.98 -11.95
C PRO A 49 -9.01 8.69 -12.39
N GLU A 50 -9.45 7.43 -12.34
CA GLU A 50 -10.85 7.00 -12.42
C GLU A 50 -10.87 5.52 -12.03
N LEU A 51 -11.84 5.09 -11.22
CA LEU A 51 -12.02 3.67 -10.94
C LEU A 51 -12.79 3.05 -12.12
N PRO A 52 -12.21 2.09 -12.88
CA PRO A 52 -13.06 1.21 -13.65
C PRO A 52 -13.98 0.50 -12.64
N SER A 53 -15.31 0.57 -12.84
CA SER A 53 -16.39 -0.04 -12.05
C SER A 53 -15.97 -0.71 -10.75
N ASP A 54 -16.49 -0.28 -9.58
CA ASP A 54 -16.07 -0.65 -8.21
C ASP A 54 -15.70 -2.13 -7.92
N ASP A 55 -16.15 -3.06 -8.76
CA ASP A 55 -15.87 -4.49 -8.70
C ASP A 55 -14.61 -4.95 -9.48
N GLU A 56 -14.06 -4.19 -10.43
CA GLU A 56 -12.97 -4.64 -11.32
C GLU A 56 -11.69 -3.81 -11.22
N TYR A 57 -10.91 -4.03 -10.15
CA TYR A 57 -9.62 -3.38 -10.00
C TYR A 57 -8.55 -3.97 -10.93
N PRO A 58 -7.80 -3.13 -11.67
CA PRO A 58 -6.65 -3.57 -12.46
C PRO A 58 -5.55 -4.17 -11.59
N SER A 59 -4.78 -5.12 -12.15
CA SER A 59 -3.62 -5.74 -11.47
C SER A 59 -2.62 -4.72 -10.93
N ARG A 60 -2.44 -3.60 -11.63
CA ARG A 60 -1.58 -2.48 -11.23
C ARG A 60 -1.99 -1.84 -9.90
N TYR A 61 -3.29 -1.84 -9.55
CA TYR A 61 -3.76 -1.26 -8.29
C TYR A 61 -3.47 -2.21 -7.12
N VAL A 62 -3.69 -3.51 -7.30
CA VAL A 62 -3.33 -4.53 -6.31
C VAL A 62 -1.82 -4.55 -6.06
N LEU A 63 -1.01 -4.41 -7.12
CA LEU A 63 0.44 -4.27 -6.99
C LEU A 63 0.82 -2.98 -6.24
N ALA A 64 0.17 -1.87 -6.56
CA ALA A 64 0.38 -0.59 -5.90
C ALA A 64 0.03 -0.63 -4.40
N GLN A 65 -1.03 -1.33 -4.00
CA GLN A 65 -1.36 -1.57 -2.59
C GLN A 65 -0.20 -2.26 -1.88
N LEU A 66 0.34 -3.34 -2.45
CA LEU A 66 1.44 -4.08 -1.84
C LEU A 66 2.70 -3.22 -1.67
N MET A 67 3.03 -2.41 -2.68
CA MET A 67 4.17 -1.48 -2.63
C MET A 67 3.96 -0.38 -1.58
N GLN A 68 2.76 0.17 -1.49
CA GLN A 68 2.42 1.22 -0.53
C GLN A 68 2.42 0.66 0.91
N ALA A 69 1.86 -0.53 1.12
CA ALA A 69 1.88 -1.23 2.41
C ALA A 69 3.30 -1.44 2.94
N ARG A 70 4.23 -1.89 2.07
CA ARG A 70 5.65 -2.02 2.41
C ARG A 70 6.30 -0.69 2.78
N THR A 71 5.93 0.38 2.09
CA THR A 71 6.45 1.73 2.34
C THR A 71 5.95 2.27 3.69
N LEU A 72 4.66 2.08 4.01
CA LEU A 72 4.07 2.44 5.30
C LEU A 72 4.74 1.68 6.45
N TRP A 73 4.96 0.38 6.28
CA TRP A 73 5.65 -0.44 7.27
C TRP A 73 7.10 0.02 7.50
N ALA A 74 7.86 0.24 6.42
CA ALA A 74 9.24 0.72 6.52
C ALA A 74 9.31 2.11 7.18
N ALA A 75 8.38 3.00 6.88
CA ALA A 75 8.32 4.33 7.49
C ALA A 75 8.09 4.26 9.01
N GLY A 76 7.20 3.39 9.48
CA GLY A 76 6.97 3.18 10.92
C GLY A 76 8.16 2.55 11.67
N GLN A 77 8.99 1.77 10.98
CA GLN A 77 10.21 1.20 11.55
C GLN A 77 11.35 2.23 11.66
N VAL A 78 11.54 3.07 10.64
CA VAL A 78 12.60 4.09 10.63
C VAL A 78 12.40 5.15 11.72
N THR A 79 11.16 5.54 12.01
CA THR A 79 10.86 6.44 13.14
C THR A 79 11.22 5.83 14.50
N SER A 80 11.23 4.50 14.60
CA SER A 80 11.59 3.78 15.83
C SER A 80 13.12 3.66 16.01
N ALA A 81 13.90 3.75 14.92
CA ALA A 81 15.35 3.55 14.91
C ALA A 81 16.18 4.84 14.71
N GLY A 82 15.54 5.98 14.43
CA GLY A 82 16.22 7.24 14.15
C GLY A 82 15.64 8.41 14.96
N THR A 83 16.36 8.79 16.02
CA THR A 83 16.10 9.93 16.93
C THR A 83 15.05 9.66 18.02
N VAL A 84 15.48 8.96 19.08
CA VAL A 84 14.84 9.02 20.39
C VAL A 84 15.30 10.31 21.06
N GLY A 85 14.62 11.41 20.77
CA GLY A 85 14.75 12.69 21.46
C GLY A 85 13.37 13.15 21.90
N GLU A 86 13.23 13.57 23.15
CA GLU A 86 11.99 14.05 23.76
C GLU A 86 11.18 14.95 22.82
N GLY A 87 9.94 14.56 22.53
CA GLY A 87 8.94 15.45 21.93
C GLY A 87 8.34 14.92 20.64
N GLU A 88 7.02 14.71 20.69
CA GLU A 88 6.08 14.53 19.58
C GLU A 88 6.32 13.37 18.62
N TYR A 89 5.29 12.53 18.45
CA TYR A 89 5.16 11.65 17.28
C TYR A 89 5.06 12.53 16.02
N VAL A 90 6.20 12.95 15.46
CA VAL A 90 6.22 13.67 14.19
C VAL A 90 6.03 12.66 13.06
N PHE A 91 4.77 12.28 12.82
CA PHE A 91 4.40 11.61 11.59
C PHE A 91 4.64 12.61 10.45
N THR A 92 5.73 12.44 9.71
CA THR A 92 5.94 13.21 8.47
C THR A 92 5.15 12.49 7.37
N PRO A 93 3.97 12.96 6.95
CA PRO A 93 3.26 12.36 5.84
C PRO A 93 4.14 12.48 4.59
N ARG A 94 4.76 11.37 4.20
CA ARG A 94 5.46 11.29 2.93
C ARG A 94 4.38 11.17 1.85
N PRO A 95 4.39 12.02 0.81
CA PRO A 95 3.51 11.80 -0.33
C PRO A 95 3.76 10.39 -0.89
N MET A 96 2.70 9.74 -1.38
CA MET A 96 2.74 8.37 -1.94
C MET A 96 3.95 8.19 -2.87
N ASP A 97 4.60 7.03 -2.85
CA ASP A 97 5.85 6.85 -3.60
C ASP A 97 5.69 7.20 -5.09
N LYS A 98 6.70 7.85 -5.70
CA LYS A 98 6.63 8.30 -7.11
C LYS A 98 6.42 7.11 -8.06
N THR A 99 7.01 5.96 -7.76
CA THR A 99 6.84 4.72 -8.54
C THR A 99 5.41 4.21 -8.45
N VAL A 100 4.84 4.21 -7.24
CA VAL A 100 3.44 3.81 -7.03
C VAL A 100 2.50 4.74 -7.80
N ARG A 101 2.77 6.05 -7.78
CA ARG A 101 2.03 7.04 -8.58
C ARG A 101 2.12 6.78 -10.08
N THR A 102 3.32 6.49 -10.61
CA THR A 102 3.51 6.16 -12.04
C THR A 102 2.86 4.82 -12.43
N ILE A 103 2.80 3.84 -11.53
CA ILE A 103 2.11 2.56 -11.80
C ILE A 103 0.59 2.74 -11.86
N ILE A 104 0.03 3.52 -10.93
CA ILE A 104 -1.42 3.80 -10.88
C ILE A 104 -1.83 4.72 -12.02
N ARG A 105 -1.00 5.72 -12.32
CA ARG A 105 -1.18 6.71 -13.37
C ARG A 105 0.03 6.67 -14.32
N PRO A 106 0.08 5.70 -15.24
CA PRO A 106 1.06 5.73 -16.30
C PRO A 106 0.90 7.06 -17.05
N GLU A 107 1.99 7.82 -17.17
CA GLU A 107 2.04 8.94 -18.10
C GLU A 107 2.01 8.33 -19.51
N ASP A 108 0.81 8.07 -20.02
CA ASP A 108 0.63 7.84 -21.45
C ASP A 108 1.24 9.07 -22.12
N GLY A 109 2.26 8.85 -22.94
CA GLY A 109 2.90 9.88 -23.76
C GLY A 109 1.98 10.41 -24.85
N LYS A 110 0.74 10.79 -24.50
CA LYS A 110 -0.12 11.62 -25.32
C LYS A 110 0.38 13.05 -25.17
N PRO A 111 0.95 13.66 -26.22
CA PRO A 111 1.30 15.06 -26.17
C PRO A 111 0.03 15.87 -25.87
N ASP A 112 0.14 16.73 -24.86
CA ASP A 112 -0.82 17.82 -24.63
C ASP A 112 -0.69 18.79 -25.81
N VAL A 113 -1.51 18.58 -26.83
CA VAL A 113 -1.69 19.56 -27.90
C VAL A 113 -2.82 20.47 -27.47
N GLY A 114 -2.44 21.62 -26.91
CA GLY A 114 -3.33 22.74 -26.65
C GLY A 114 -3.90 23.37 -27.92
#